data_AF-A0A349Q7R0-F1
#
_entry.id   AF-A0A349Q7R0-F1
#
_cell.length_a   1.000
_cell.length_b   1.000
_cell.length_c   1.000
_cell.angle_alpha   90.00
_cell.angle_beta   90.00
_cell.angle_gamma   90.00
#
_symmetry.space_group_name_H-M   'P 1'
#
loop_
_entity.id
_entity.type
_entity.pdbx_description
1 polymer ?
#
loop_
_entity_poly.entity_id
_entity_poly.type
_entity_poly.pdbx_seq_one_letter_code
_entity_poly.pdbx_strand_id
1 'polypeptide(L)'
;FFHIPPKEFKEGWDKCYRGSSEATYHCGFVQEKDNYFGYPKTKEGKFFGEMVKLGSCKGMFMGHDHLNTLSMTYKGIRLTYGMSIDYNAYKGIAKRITQRGGTLIDIYDDGSFDVTLLPLTDCK
;
A
#
# COMPACT_ATOMS: atom_id res chain seq x y z
N PHE A 1 0.36 3.22 11.28
CA PHE A 1 1.24 2.47 10.37
C PHE A 1 1.26 1.01 10.80
N PHE A 2 1.27 0.07 9.86
CA PHE A 2 1.31 -1.37 10.14
C PHE A 2 2.47 -2.02 9.40
N HIS A 3 3.15 -2.98 10.02
CA HIS A 3 4.21 -3.70 9.33
C HIS A 3 3.62 -4.60 8.22
N ILE A 4 2.76 -5.55 8.59
CA ILE A 4 2.20 -6.58 7.68
C ILE A 4 0.83 -6.15 7.15
N PRO A 5 0.56 -6.31 5.83
CA PRO A 5 -0.75 -6.02 5.22
C PRO A 5 -1.88 -6.96 5.68
N PRO A 6 -3.15 -6.50 5.77
CA PRO A 6 -4.26 -7.42 5.83
C PRO A 6 -4.57 -7.94 4.42
N LYS A 7 -5.46 -8.92 4.35
CA LYS A 7 -5.84 -9.58 3.09
C LYS A 7 -6.46 -8.60 2.08
N GLU A 8 -7.09 -7.53 2.56
CA GLU A 8 -7.82 -6.56 1.77
C GLU A 8 -6.94 -5.73 0.83
N PHE A 9 -5.62 -5.67 1.07
CA PHE A 9 -4.67 -5.15 0.09
C PHE A 9 -4.64 -6.00 -1.18
N LYS A 10 -4.63 -7.33 -1.04
CA LYS A 10 -4.70 -8.24 -2.19
C LYS A 10 -6.07 -8.16 -2.85
N GLU A 11 -7.15 -8.13 -2.07
CA GLU A 11 -8.51 -8.09 -2.59
C GLU A 11 -8.79 -6.81 -3.37
N GLY A 12 -8.41 -5.64 -2.85
CA GLY A 12 -8.59 -4.38 -3.55
C GLY A 12 -7.71 -4.28 -4.80
N TRP A 13 -6.46 -4.79 -4.76
CA TRP A 13 -5.61 -4.86 -5.96
C TRP A 13 -6.25 -5.73 -7.04
N ASP A 14 -6.80 -6.88 -6.65
CA ASP A 14 -7.52 -7.79 -7.52
C ASP A 14 -8.76 -7.18 -8.17
N LYS A 15 -9.41 -6.20 -7.52
CA LYS A 15 -10.49 -5.41 -8.10
C LYS A 15 -9.97 -4.39 -9.10
N CYS A 16 -8.92 -3.65 -8.73
CA CYS A 16 -8.26 -2.69 -9.64
C CYS A 16 -7.77 -3.38 -10.92
N TYR A 17 -7.06 -4.49 -10.78
CA TYR A 17 -6.48 -5.26 -11.89
C TYR A 17 -7.54 -5.78 -12.87
N ARG A 18 -8.76 -6.08 -12.38
CA ARG A 18 -9.88 -6.52 -13.21
C ARG A 18 -10.76 -5.37 -13.73
N GLY A 19 -10.40 -4.11 -13.46
CA GLY A 19 -11.19 -2.95 -13.86
C GLY A 19 -12.54 -2.83 -13.14
N SER A 20 -12.67 -3.42 -11.95
CA SER A 20 -13.89 -3.30 -11.13
C SER A 20 -13.98 -1.91 -10.50
N SER A 21 -15.18 -1.33 -10.49
CA SER A 21 -15.48 -0.07 -9.80
C SER A 21 -15.49 -0.17 -8.27
N GLU A 22 -15.35 -1.37 -7.69
CA GLU A 22 -15.29 -1.57 -6.23
C GLU A 22 -13.98 -1.04 -5.61
N ALA A 23 -12.96 -0.77 -6.43
CA ALA A 23 -11.70 -0.19 -5.99
C ALA A 23 -11.21 0.87 -6.98
N THR A 24 -10.44 1.82 -6.49
CA THR A 24 -9.84 2.90 -7.29
C THR A 24 -8.33 2.87 -7.14
N TYR A 25 -7.62 2.59 -8.23
CA TYR A 25 -6.17 2.73 -8.27
C TYR A 25 -5.78 4.21 -8.22
N HIS A 26 -4.68 4.53 -7.53
CA HIS A 26 -4.15 5.89 -7.48
C HIS A 26 -2.71 5.97 -7.98
N CYS A 27 -1.78 5.20 -7.41
CA CYS A 27 -0.38 5.24 -7.80
C CYS A 27 0.39 3.98 -7.35
N GLY A 28 1.66 3.92 -7.75
CA GLY A 28 2.60 2.88 -7.34
C GLY A 28 2.42 1.56 -8.08
N PHE A 29 3.02 0.51 -7.54
CA PHE A 29 3.08 -0.78 -8.22
C PHE A 29 3.08 -1.97 -7.25
N VAL A 30 2.64 -3.11 -7.78
CA VAL A 30 2.85 -4.43 -7.18
C VAL A 30 4.02 -5.07 -7.92
N GLN A 31 5.12 -5.31 -7.22
CA GLN A 31 6.38 -5.76 -7.81
C GLN A 31 7.04 -6.93 -7.08
N GLU A 32 6.43 -7.39 -5.99
CA GLU A 32 6.78 -8.68 -5.43
C GLU A 32 6.58 -9.78 -6.48
N LYS A 33 7.41 -10.84 -6.38
CA LYS A 33 7.35 -11.98 -7.29
C LYS A 33 5.92 -12.54 -7.35
N ASP A 34 5.43 -12.82 -8.56
CA ASP A 34 4.10 -13.38 -8.80
C ASP A 34 2.94 -12.53 -8.23
N ASN A 35 3.13 -11.20 -8.16
CA ASN A 35 2.18 -10.25 -7.55
C ASN A 35 1.83 -10.61 -6.10
N TYR A 36 2.83 -11.03 -5.33
CA TYR A 36 2.67 -11.48 -3.95
C TYR A 36 2.33 -10.34 -2.96
N PHE A 37 1.61 -10.72 -1.91
CA PHE A 37 1.26 -9.87 -0.77
C PHE A 37 1.44 -10.68 0.53
N GLY A 38 2.26 -10.16 1.45
CA GLY A 38 2.70 -10.82 2.68
C GLY A 38 1.68 -10.89 3.82
N TYR A 39 0.37 -10.96 3.53
CA TYR A 39 -0.66 -11.01 4.57
C TYR A 39 -0.83 -12.42 5.19
N PRO A 40 -1.36 -12.55 6.43
CA PRO A 40 -1.62 -13.83 7.06
C PRO A 40 -2.62 -14.70 6.28
N LYS A 41 -2.22 -15.91 5.84
CA LYS A 41 -3.06 -16.78 5.00
C LYS A 41 -4.00 -17.70 5.78
N THR A 42 -3.70 -17.98 7.04
CA THR A 42 -4.37 -19.02 7.84
C THR A 42 -5.40 -18.47 8.81
N LYS A 43 -5.42 -17.16 9.05
CA LYS A 43 -6.37 -16.51 9.96
C LYS A 43 -6.88 -15.23 9.34
N GLU A 44 -8.20 -15.07 9.38
CA GLU A 44 -8.86 -13.85 8.95
C GLU A 44 -8.91 -12.83 10.09
N GLY A 45 -8.41 -11.62 9.83
CA GLY A 45 -8.48 -10.51 10.76
C GLY A 45 -9.85 -9.83 10.70
N LYS A 46 -10.38 -9.40 11.84
CA LYS A 46 -11.69 -8.71 11.91
C LYS A 46 -11.57 -7.18 11.80
N PHE A 47 -10.39 -6.63 12.06
CA PHE A 47 -10.23 -5.19 12.28
C PHE A 47 -10.56 -4.36 11.03
N PHE A 48 -10.24 -4.84 9.83
CA PHE A 48 -10.51 -4.08 8.61
C PHE A 48 -12.02 -3.93 8.38
N GLY A 49 -12.78 -5.01 8.53
CA GLY A 49 -14.23 -4.98 8.48
C GLY A 49 -14.83 -4.03 9.52
N GLU A 50 -14.31 -4.00 10.75
CA GLU A 50 -14.75 -3.04 11.77
C GLU A 50 -14.37 -1.60 11.44
N MET A 51 -13.20 -1.34 10.85
CA MET A 51 -12.81 0.01 10.37
C MET A 51 -13.76 0.51 9.28
N VAL A 52 -14.15 -0.36 8.34
CA VAL A 52 -15.14 -0.02 7.30
C VAL A 52 -16.49 0.31 7.93
N LYS A 53 -16.96 -0.46 8.93
CA LYS A 53 -18.22 -0.19 9.62
C LYS A 53 -18.20 1.13 10.40
N LEU A 54 -17.09 1.45 11.07
CA LEU A 54 -16.93 2.68 11.82
C LEU A 54 -16.86 3.91 10.91
N GLY A 55 -16.37 3.76 9.68
CA GLY A 55 -16.37 4.80 8.65
C GLY A 55 -15.42 5.98 8.91
N SER A 56 -14.69 5.99 10.04
CA SER A 56 -13.78 7.08 10.42
C SER A 56 -12.36 6.90 9.89
N CYS A 57 -11.99 5.69 9.46
CA CYS A 57 -10.66 5.42 8.92
C CYS A 57 -10.59 5.82 7.44
N LYS A 58 -9.83 6.88 7.13
CA LYS A 58 -9.66 7.35 5.74
C LYS A 58 -8.47 6.70 5.01
N GLY A 59 -7.44 6.27 5.74
CA GLY A 59 -6.22 5.73 5.17
C GLY A 59 -5.49 4.74 6.07
N MET A 60 -4.87 3.73 5.46
CA MET A 60 -4.08 2.69 6.11
C MET A 60 -2.74 2.50 5.37
N PHE A 61 -1.65 2.69 6.11
CA PHE A 61 -0.28 2.76 5.57
C PHE A 61 0.59 1.63 6.09
N MET A 62 1.32 0.96 5.20
CA MET A 62 1.98 -0.31 5.48
C MET A 62 3.34 -0.48 4.82
N GLY A 63 4.11 -1.48 5.27
CA GLY A 63 5.39 -1.87 4.67
C GLY A 63 5.45 -3.38 4.41
N HIS A 64 6.53 -4.03 4.88
CA HIS A 64 6.79 -5.48 4.81
C HIS A 64 7.12 -6.05 3.43
N ASP A 65 6.29 -5.77 2.42
CA ASP A 65 6.56 -6.17 1.03
C ASP A 65 7.42 -5.10 0.36
N HIS A 66 8.74 -5.25 0.43
CA HIS A 66 9.70 -4.16 0.16
C HIS A 66 9.69 -3.66 -1.29
N LEU A 67 9.10 -4.40 -2.22
CA LEU A 67 9.00 -4.02 -3.62
C LEU A 67 7.64 -3.40 -3.96
N ASN A 68 6.63 -3.53 -3.10
CA ASN A 68 5.31 -2.93 -3.36
C ASN A 68 5.29 -1.46 -2.93
N THR A 69 4.67 -0.62 -3.76
CA THR A 69 4.42 0.82 -3.49
C THR A 69 2.98 1.23 -3.79
N LEU A 70 2.11 0.24 -4.01
CA LEU A 70 0.71 0.41 -4.43
C LEU A 70 -0.07 1.31 -3.46
N SER A 71 -0.78 2.29 -4.00
CA SER A 71 -1.86 3.02 -3.34
C SER A 71 -3.17 2.85 -4.12
N MET A 72 -4.21 2.43 -3.41
CA MET A 72 -5.57 2.27 -3.96
C MET A 72 -6.62 2.56 -2.88
N THR A 73 -7.83 2.97 -3.26
CA THR A 73 -8.97 3.02 -2.34
C THR A 73 -9.80 1.75 -2.49
N TYR A 74 -10.08 1.08 -1.38
CA TYR A 74 -10.96 -0.10 -1.33
C TYR A 74 -11.89 0.01 -0.12
N LYS A 75 -13.20 -0.21 -0.33
CA LYS A 75 -14.25 -0.05 0.70
C LYS A 75 -14.17 1.27 1.47
N GLY A 76 -13.85 2.37 0.76
CA GLY A 76 -13.79 3.71 1.34
C GLY A 76 -12.50 4.06 2.09
N ILE A 77 -11.53 3.14 2.21
CA ILE A 77 -10.26 3.35 2.89
C ILE A 77 -9.12 3.36 1.87
N ARG A 78 -8.22 4.36 1.90
CA ARG A 78 -6.99 4.34 1.11
C ARG A 78 -5.99 3.34 1.69
N LEU A 79 -5.62 2.32 0.93
CA LEU A 79 -4.65 1.29 1.27
C LEU A 79 -3.35 1.60 0.53
N THR A 80 -2.28 1.88 1.28
CA THR A 80 -0.99 2.32 0.72
C THR A 80 0.19 1.55 1.27
N TYR A 81 0.98 0.94 0.39
CA TYR A 81 2.35 0.54 0.71
C TYR A 81 3.27 1.76 0.63
N GLY A 82 4.01 2.01 1.71
CA GLY A 82 5.09 2.98 1.69
C GLY A 82 6.23 2.55 0.80
N MET A 83 6.92 3.51 0.20
CA MET A 83 8.20 3.25 -0.46
C MET A 83 9.20 2.68 0.55
N SER A 84 10.06 1.79 0.07
CA SER A 84 11.11 1.18 0.87
C SER A 84 12.41 1.97 0.70
N ILE A 85 13.37 1.77 1.59
CA ILE A 85 14.78 2.18 1.37
C ILE A 85 15.71 0.97 1.34
N ASP A 86 15.13 -0.24 1.22
CA ASP A 86 15.86 -1.48 1.38
C ASP A 86 16.87 -1.73 0.25
N TYR A 87 17.99 -2.30 0.68
CA TYR A 87 19.15 -2.66 -0.12
C TYR A 87 19.62 -4.10 0.18
N ASN A 88 19.00 -4.82 1.12
CA ASN A 88 19.51 -6.09 1.63
C ASN A 88 18.49 -7.23 1.73
N ALA A 89 17.20 -6.98 2.01
CA ALA A 89 16.30 -8.09 2.41
C ALA A 89 16.05 -9.12 1.29
N TYR A 90 16.12 -8.73 0.01
CA TYR A 90 16.00 -9.66 -1.12
C TYR A 90 17.28 -9.74 -1.95
N LYS A 91 17.59 -10.93 -2.45
CA LYS A 91 18.73 -11.16 -3.34
C LYS A 91 18.63 -10.24 -4.57
N GLY A 92 19.61 -9.36 -4.73
CA GLY A 92 19.68 -8.41 -5.84
C GLY A 92 18.84 -7.14 -5.68
N ILE A 93 18.15 -6.94 -4.56
CA ILE A 93 17.38 -5.69 -4.31
C ILE A 93 18.28 -4.45 -4.28
N ALA A 94 19.56 -4.61 -3.94
CA ALA A 94 20.59 -3.58 -4.06
C ALA A 94 20.64 -2.92 -5.46
N LYS A 95 20.29 -3.68 -6.52
CA LYS A 95 20.26 -3.22 -7.92
C LYS A 95 18.89 -2.70 -8.37
N ARG A 96 17.85 -2.79 -7.53
CA ARG A 96 16.51 -2.28 -7.80
C ARG A 96 16.32 -0.93 -7.12
N ILE A 97 15.91 0.07 -7.89
CA ILE A 97 15.76 1.46 -7.41
C ILE A 97 14.32 1.95 -7.45
N THR A 98 13.42 1.30 -8.19
CA THR A 98 12.05 1.79 -8.42
C THR A 98 11.25 1.92 -7.13
N GLN A 99 11.43 0.98 -6.21
CA GLN A 99 10.78 0.96 -4.90
C GLN A 99 11.41 1.93 -3.88
N ARG A 100 12.54 2.57 -4.21
CA ARG A 100 13.32 3.36 -3.25
C ARG A 100 12.84 4.80 -3.15
N GLY A 101 12.57 5.25 -1.93
CA GLY A 101 12.16 6.62 -1.69
C GLY A 101 11.39 6.80 -0.40
N GLY A 102 10.67 7.91 -0.31
CA GLY A 102 9.70 8.20 0.73
C GLY A 102 8.27 8.18 0.21
N THR A 103 7.32 8.14 1.13
CA THR A 103 5.91 8.35 0.81
C THR A 103 5.43 9.54 1.61
N LEU A 104 5.04 10.61 0.91
CA LEU A 104 4.49 11.81 1.50
C LEU A 104 2.98 11.64 1.68
N ILE A 105 2.50 12.02 2.87
CA ILE A 105 1.08 12.02 3.22
C ILE A 105 0.75 13.44 3.65
N ASP A 106 0.11 14.19 2.77
CA ASP A 106 -0.30 15.57 3.03
C ASP A 106 -1.73 15.55 3.55
N ILE A 107 -1.94 15.99 4.79
CA ILE A 107 -3.26 16.03 5.44
C ILE A 107 -3.73 17.47 5.49
N TYR A 108 -4.95 17.72 4.99
CA TYR A 108 -5.55 19.04 4.92
C TYR A 108 -6.49 19.30 6.10
N ASP A 109 -6.91 20.56 6.30
CA ASP A 109 -7.74 21.00 7.43
C ASP A 109 -9.12 20.32 7.48
N ASP A 110 -9.68 19.91 6.34
CA ASP A 110 -10.93 19.14 6.25
C ASP A 110 -10.73 17.63 6.54
N GLY A 111 -9.50 17.24 6.86
CA GLY A 111 -9.05 15.89 7.11
C GLY A 111 -9.02 15.03 5.85
N SER A 112 -9.20 15.57 4.65
CA SER A 112 -8.80 14.89 3.42
C SER A 112 -7.28 14.78 3.37
N PHE A 113 -6.76 13.90 2.51
CA PHE A 113 -5.32 13.74 2.35
C PHE A 113 -4.96 13.24 0.96
N ASP A 114 -3.74 13.56 0.55
CA ASP A 114 -3.10 13.04 -0.65
C ASP A 114 -1.91 12.14 -0.31
N VAL A 115 -1.56 11.28 -1.26
CA VAL A 115 -0.40 10.40 -1.18
C VAL A 115 0.47 10.62 -2.40
N THR A 116 1.71 11.06 -2.15
CA THR A 116 2.72 11.25 -3.20
C THR A 116 3.90 10.32 -2.96
N LEU A 117 4.29 9.57 -3.99
CA LEU A 117 5.53 8.81 -3.97
C LEU A 117 6.69 9.77 -4.24
N LEU A 118 7.71 9.74 -3.39
CA LEU A 118 8.94 10.53 -3.53
C LEU A 118 10.12 9.58 -3.78
N PRO A 119 10.37 9.19 -5.04
CA PRO A 119 11.52 8.38 -5.39
C PRO A 119 12.83 8.98 -4.85
N LEU A 120 13.79 8.13 -4.49
CA LEU A 120 15.07 8.56 -3.91
C LEU A 120 15.85 9.53 -4.83
N THR A 121 15.63 9.47 -6.14
CA THR A 121 16.22 10.42 -7.09
C THR A 121 15.69 11.84 -6.94
N ASP A 122 14.55 12.01 -6.28
CA ASP A 122 13.81 13.26 -6.17
C ASP A 122 13.92 13.85 -4.74
N CYS A 123 14.50 13.10 -3.80
CA CYS A 123 14.90 13.58 -2.49
C CYS A 123 16.14 14.48 -2.63
N LYS A 124 15.94 15.81 -2.62
CA LYS A 124 17.01 16.81 -2.56
C LYS A 124 17.55 16.99 -1.14
#